data_AF-A0AAU6KZT1-F1
#
_entry.id   AF-A0AAU6KZT1-F1
#
_cell.length_a   1.000
_cell.length_b   1.000
_cell.length_c   1.000
_cell.angle_alpha   90.00
_cell.angle_beta   90.00
_cell.angle_gamma   90.00
#
_symmetry.space_group_name_H-M   'P 1'
#
loop_
_entity.id
_entity.type
_entity.pdbx_description
1 polymer ?
#
loop_
_entity_poly.entity_id
_entity_poly.type
_entity_poly.pdbx_seq_one_letter_code
_entity_poly.pdbx_strand_id
1 'polypeptide(L)'
;MTQSYQSLEVAALCDSRDVVAAAAIQSTRHGLAPENQRMSLNVDTYVYEANGEWTLLEDPDDDYSKTMAGFERSRSKLWGSEAVRALGARFFPQLDGGNLRVERGEIDDFLAECEAIRPHVDHLGEVSGYGAEYVTRCFNNIVAASVRARAEGGGVIVW
;
A
#
# COMPACT_ATOMS: atom_id res chain seq x y z
N MET A 1 2.60 52.93 22.81
CA MET A 1 3.00 51.63 23.41
C MET A 1 2.44 50.56 22.47
N THR A 2 3.15 49.72 21.73
CA THR A 2 4.55 49.24 21.70
C THR A 2 4.70 48.59 20.31
N GLN A 3 5.47 49.19 19.41
CA GLN A 3 6.84 48.83 18.96
C GLN A 3 6.92 47.68 17.93
N SER A 4 7.37 48.12 16.74
CA SER A 4 7.79 47.39 15.54
C SER A 4 9.02 46.51 15.79
N TYR A 5 9.12 45.35 15.14
CA TYR A 5 10.37 44.60 15.00
C TYR A 5 10.68 44.41 13.51
N GLN A 6 11.65 45.18 13.03
CA GLN A 6 12.34 44.99 11.75
C GLN A 6 13.54 44.08 11.93
N SER A 7 13.87 43.42 10.82
CA SER A 7 14.88 42.40 10.62
C SER A 7 16.34 42.87 10.73
N LEU A 8 17.21 41.87 10.93
CA LEU A 8 18.60 41.72 10.45
C LEU A 8 19.70 42.58 11.08
N GLU A 9 20.61 41.92 11.80
CA GLU A 9 22.05 41.88 11.49
C GLU A 9 22.75 40.93 12.49
N VAL A 10 23.29 39.81 11.99
CA VAL A 10 24.20 38.96 12.78
C VAL A 10 25.61 39.26 12.31
N ALA A 11 26.32 40.07 13.11
CA ALA A 11 27.75 40.28 12.98
C ALA A 11 28.51 39.11 13.60
N ALA A 12 29.56 38.68 12.89
CA ALA A 12 30.52 37.67 13.30
C ALA A 12 31.43 38.17 14.44
N LEU A 13 31.82 37.29 15.37
CA LEU A 13 33.22 37.01 15.77
C LEU A 13 33.26 36.00 16.94
N CYS A 14 34.01 34.89 16.75
CA CYS A 14 34.81 34.13 17.74
C CYS A 14 35.19 32.80 17.08
N ASP A 15 36.36 32.68 16.45
CA ASP A 15 37.68 32.36 17.04
C ASP A 15 37.98 30.84 17.00
N SER A 16 38.68 30.47 15.92
CA SER A 16 39.86 29.60 15.86
C SER A 16 39.96 28.39 16.80
N ARG A 17 39.41 27.25 16.36
CA ARG A 17 40.01 25.89 16.34
C ARG A 17 38.88 24.89 16.15
N ASP A 18 38.57 24.58 14.89
CA ASP A 18 37.96 23.32 14.41
C ASP A 18 37.42 23.50 12.98
N VAL A 19 38.32 23.84 12.05
CA VAL A 19 37.99 23.86 10.61
C VAL A 19 38.91 22.88 9.89
N VAL A 20 38.84 21.61 10.28
CA VAL A 20 39.13 20.48 9.38
C VAL A 20 37.79 19.85 9.01
N ALA A 21 36.96 20.62 8.33
CA ALA A 21 35.78 20.13 7.62
C ALA A 21 35.36 21.10 6.50
N ALA A 22 36.35 21.71 5.84
CA ALA A 22 36.13 22.49 4.62
C ALA A 22 36.45 21.61 3.40
N ALA A 23 35.64 20.58 3.17
CA ALA A 23 35.52 19.90 1.89
C ALA A 23 34.25 19.04 1.88
N ALA A 24 33.47 19.15 0.81
CA ALA A 24 32.27 18.36 0.50
C ALA A 24 30.93 18.82 1.14
N ILE A 25 30.62 20.11 1.04
CA ILE A 25 29.23 20.54 0.83
C ILE A 25 29.04 20.58 -0.69
N GLN A 26 28.00 19.89 -1.20
CA GLN A 26 27.63 19.67 -2.61
C GLN A 26 28.24 18.44 -3.31
N SER A 27 27.91 17.24 -2.81
CA SER A 27 27.46 16.15 -3.70
C SER A 27 26.86 15.02 -2.87
N THR A 28 25.92 14.27 -3.43
CA THR A 28 25.44 12.98 -2.91
C THR A 28 24.40 13.01 -1.77
N ARG A 29 23.18 13.46 -2.06
CA ARG A 29 21.94 12.74 -1.65
C ARG A 29 20.86 12.86 -2.72
N HIS A 30 21.20 12.49 -3.96
CA HIS A 30 20.21 11.92 -4.88
C HIS A 30 20.06 10.44 -4.50
N GLY A 31 19.48 10.19 -3.32
CA GLY A 31 18.93 8.89 -3.02
C GLY A 31 17.59 8.83 -3.73
N LEU A 32 17.56 8.29 -4.95
CA LEU A 32 16.31 7.81 -5.55
C LEU A 32 15.61 6.98 -4.47
N ALA A 33 14.50 7.48 -3.95
CA ALA A 33 13.50 6.61 -3.36
C ALA A 33 13.32 5.46 -4.37
N PRO A 34 13.57 4.19 -4.00
CA PRO A 34 13.43 3.10 -4.96
C PRO A 34 12.08 3.24 -5.64
N GLU A 35 12.03 3.22 -6.97
CA GLU A 35 10.83 3.53 -7.78
C GLU A 35 9.63 2.64 -7.39
N ASN A 36 9.90 1.50 -6.75
CA ASN A 36 8.93 0.65 -6.06
C ASN A 36 8.19 1.30 -4.87
N GLN A 37 8.52 2.55 -4.51
CA GLN A 37 7.76 3.34 -3.54
C GLN A 37 6.55 4.03 -4.17
N ARG A 38 6.49 4.12 -5.51
CA ARG A 38 5.43 4.83 -6.26
C ARG A 38 4.50 3.92 -7.05
N MET A 39 4.93 2.70 -7.38
CA MET A 39 4.06 1.72 -8.02
C MET A 39 2.89 1.37 -7.09
N SER A 40 1.68 1.34 -7.63
CA SER A 40 0.50 0.90 -6.89
C SER A 40 0.43 -0.62 -6.92
N LEU A 41 0.00 -1.18 -5.80
CA LEU A 41 -0.52 -2.54 -5.73
C LEU A 41 -2.00 -2.44 -6.10
N ASN A 42 -2.43 -3.16 -7.12
CA ASN A 42 -3.80 -3.10 -7.62
C ASN A 42 -4.53 -4.41 -7.35
N VAL A 43 -5.85 -4.35 -7.36
CA VAL A 43 -6.75 -5.49 -7.28
C VAL A 43 -7.75 -5.43 -8.43
N ASP A 44 -7.84 -6.52 -9.17
CA ASP A 44 -8.76 -6.66 -10.30
C ASP A 44 -9.58 -7.94 -10.19
N THR A 45 -10.79 -7.87 -10.72
CA THR A 45 -11.63 -9.05 -10.94
C THR A 45 -11.28 -9.63 -12.30
N TYR A 46 -11.23 -10.96 -12.41
CA TYR A 46 -11.14 -11.63 -13.70
C TYR A 46 -12.24 -12.67 -13.85
N VAL A 47 -12.67 -12.91 -15.08
CA VAL A 47 -13.68 -13.92 -15.43
C VAL A 47 -13.10 -14.92 -16.41
N TYR A 48 -13.74 -16.09 -16.52
CA TYR A 48 -13.34 -17.13 -17.44
C TYR A 48 -14.13 -17.05 -18.74
N GLU A 49 -13.41 -17.05 -19.85
CA GLU A 49 -13.96 -17.18 -21.19
C GLU A 49 -14.39 -18.62 -21.47
N ALA A 50 -15.19 -18.82 -22.52
CA ALA A 50 -15.68 -20.13 -22.92
C ALA A 50 -14.54 -21.13 -23.28
N ASN A 51 -13.37 -20.62 -23.67
CA ASN A 51 -12.18 -21.42 -23.97
C ASN A 51 -11.36 -21.80 -22.71
N GLY A 52 -11.75 -21.33 -21.52
CA GLY A 52 -11.04 -21.56 -20.26
C GLY A 52 -9.91 -20.58 -19.98
N GLU A 53 -9.61 -19.65 -20.88
CA GLU A 53 -8.75 -18.50 -20.59
C GLU A 53 -9.48 -17.52 -19.67
N TRP A 54 -8.74 -16.62 -19.03
CA TRP A 54 -9.33 -15.59 -18.20
C TRP A 54 -9.02 -14.21 -18.76
N THR A 55 -9.94 -13.28 -18.56
CA THR A 55 -9.77 -11.86 -18.89
C THR A 55 -10.08 -10.99 -17.66
N LEU A 56 -9.44 -9.83 -17.58
CA LEU A 56 -9.81 -8.84 -16.57
C LEU A 56 -11.20 -8.30 -16.88
N LEU A 57 -12.01 -8.21 -15.84
CA LEU A 57 -13.31 -7.58 -15.90
C LEU A 57 -13.14 -6.10 -15.62
N GLU A 58 -13.53 -5.26 -16.59
CA GLU A 58 -13.50 -3.81 -16.42
C GLU A 58 -14.38 -3.38 -15.23
N ASP A 59 -13.87 -2.41 -14.46
CA ASP A 59 -14.64 -1.82 -13.39
C ASP A 59 -15.77 -0.95 -13.96
N PRO A 60 -17.04 -1.14 -13.57
CA PRO A 60 -18.16 -0.39 -14.12
C PRO A 60 -18.05 1.13 -13.95
N ASP A 61 -17.24 1.60 -12.99
CA ASP A 61 -17.12 3.02 -12.69
C ASP A 61 -15.88 3.70 -13.33
N ASP A 62 -15.00 2.97 -14.02
CA ASP A 62 -13.72 3.42 -14.62
C ASP A 62 -12.85 4.28 -13.66
N ASP A 63 -13.02 4.09 -12.35
CA ASP A 63 -12.32 4.82 -11.31
C ASP A 63 -11.18 3.96 -10.76
N TYR A 64 -9.96 4.21 -11.28
CA TYR A 64 -8.73 3.55 -10.85
C TYR A 64 -8.43 3.67 -9.35
N SER A 65 -9.06 4.61 -8.62
CA SER A 65 -8.88 4.67 -7.16
C SER A 65 -9.58 3.51 -6.43
N LYS A 66 -10.57 2.87 -7.07
CA LYS A 66 -11.32 1.72 -6.54
C LYS A 66 -10.63 0.37 -6.78
N THR A 67 -9.60 0.34 -7.62
CA THR A 67 -8.76 -0.86 -7.82
C THR A 67 -7.48 -0.82 -6.99
N MET A 68 -7.26 0.21 -6.17
CA MET A 68 -6.04 0.33 -5.38
C MET A 68 -6.06 -0.57 -4.14
N ALA A 69 -5.19 -1.58 -4.11
CA ALA A 69 -4.92 -2.42 -2.93
C ALA A 69 -3.78 -1.87 -2.05
N GLY A 70 -3.07 -0.84 -2.51
CA GLY A 70 -2.11 -0.09 -1.73
C GLY A 70 -0.94 0.42 -2.56
N PHE A 71 0.17 0.72 -1.92
CA PHE A 71 1.45 0.93 -2.60
C PHE A 71 2.16 -0.41 -2.73
N GLU A 72 3.07 -0.57 -3.69
CA GLU A 72 3.83 -1.82 -3.83
C GLU A 72 4.55 -2.22 -2.52
N ARG A 73 5.05 -1.25 -1.73
CA ARG A 73 5.61 -1.54 -0.40
C ARG A 73 4.62 -2.13 0.62
N SER A 74 3.31 -1.91 0.48
CA SER A 74 2.30 -2.49 1.39
C SER A 74 2.13 -3.99 1.17
N ARG A 75 2.60 -4.52 0.02
CA ARG A 75 2.67 -5.94 -0.29
C ARG A 75 3.27 -6.75 0.87
N SER A 76 4.48 -6.43 1.31
CA SER A 76 5.14 -7.12 2.43
C SER A 76 4.92 -6.43 3.79
N LYS A 77 4.81 -5.10 3.82
CA LYS A 77 4.68 -4.35 5.08
C LYS A 77 3.31 -4.41 5.75
N LEU A 78 2.26 -4.67 4.97
CA LEU A 78 0.89 -4.71 5.45
C LEU A 78 0.27 -6.08 5.18
N TRP A 79 -0.01 -6.39 3.92
CA TRP A 79 -0.80 -7.58 3.56
C TRP A 79 -0.04 -8.89 3.79
N GLY A 80 1.22 -8.92 3.38
CA GLY A 80 2.15 -10.03 3.56
C GLY A 80 2.73 -10.17 4.96
N SER A 81 2.39 -9.27 5.87
CA SER A 81 3.07 -9.13 7.17
C SER A 81 2.77 -10.30 8.12
N GLU A 82 3.66 -10.47 9.11
CA GLU A 82 3.44 -11.41 10.21
C GLU A 82 2.17 -11.10 11.01
N ALA A 83 1.79 -9.83 11.13
CA ALA A 83 0.57 -9.42 11.82
C ALA A 83 -0.68 -10.02 11.14
N VAL A 84 -0.74 -10.02 9.81
CA VAL A 84 -1.84 -10.63 9.06
C VAL A 84 -1.81 -12.17 9.17
N ARG A 85 -0.61 -12.78 9.12
CA ARG A 85 -0.44 -14.23 9.36
C ARG A 85 -0.93 -14.64 10.75
N ALA A 86 -0.66 -13.85 11.77
CA ALA A 86 -1.07 -14.12 13.16
C ALA A 86 -2.59 -14.09 13.36
N LEU A 87 -3.34 -13.45 12.46
CA LEU A 87 -4.82 -13.48 12.42
C LEU A 87 -5.37 -14.77 11.77
N GLY A 88 -4.50 -15.70 11.36
CA GLY A 88 -4.88 -16.95 10.70
C GLY A 88 -5.11 -16.81 9.19
N ALA A 89 -4.72 -15.68 8.59
CA ALA A 89 -4.82 -15.46 7.16
C ALA A 89 -3.89 -16.41 6.39
N ARG A 90 -4.34 -16.88 5.23
CA ARG A 90 -3.62 -17.74 4.29
C ARG A 90 -3.51 -17.14 2.88
N PHE A 91 -4.40 -16.22 2.48
CA PHE A 91 -4.35 -15.58 1.17
C PHE A 91 -3.48 -14.34 1.19
N PHE A 92 -3.81 -13.34 2.02
CA PHE A 92 -3.05 -12.10 2.10
C PHE A 92 -1.53 -12.29 2.33
N PRO A 93 -1.07 -13.24 3.17
CA PRO A 93 0.35 -13.52 3.35
C PRO A 93 1.15 -13.88 2.09
N GLN A 94 0.49 -14.38 1.05
CA GLN A 94 1.11 -14.72 -0.24
C GLN A 94 1.59 -13.48 -0.99
N LEU A 95 1.06 -12.30 -0.63
CA LEU A 95 1.54 -11.06 -1.18
C LEU A 95 3.01 -10.83 -0.82
N ASP A 96 3.54 -11.34 0.28
CA ASP A 96 4.96 -11.19 0.63
C ASP A 96 5.92 -11.75 -0.45
N GLY A 97 6.35 -10.89 -1.37
CA GLY A 97 7.24 -11.21 -2.48
C GLY A 97 6.56 -11.74 -3.77
N GLY A 98 5.23 -11.78 -3.84
CA GLY A 98 4.51 -12.32 -5.00
C GLY A 98 3.10 -11.76 -5.18
N ASN A 99 2.46 -12.09 -6.30
CA ASN A 99 1.06 -11.74 -6.57
C ASN A 99 0.12 -12.71 -5.89
N LEU A 100 -1.02 -12.22 -5.43
CA LEU A 100 -2.10 -13.05 -4.94
C LEU A 100 -3.11 -13.28 -6.07
N ARG A 101 -3.33 -14.54 -6.43
CA ARG A 101 -4.40 -14.95 -7.33
C ARG A 101 -5.34 -15.87 -6.56
N VAL A 102 -6.59 -15.45 -6.44
CA VAL A 102 -7.67 -16.24 -5.82
C VAL A 102 -8.52 -16.79 -6.95
N GLU A 103 -8.64 -18.11 -7.01
CA GLU A 103 -9.45 -18.79 -8.04
C GLU A 103 -10.94 -18.73 -7.74
N ARG A 104 -11.78 -18.92 -8.77
CA ARG A 104 -13.25 -18.92 -8.61
C ARG A 104 -13.76 -19.92 -7.59
N GLY A 105 -13.04 -21.04 -7.41
CA GLY A 105 -13.36 -22.06 -6.42
C GLY A 105 -12.92 -21.71 -4.99
N GLU A 106 -12.11 -20.68 -4.83
CA GLU A 106 -11.52 -20.23 -3.56
C GLU A 106 -12.13 -18.90 -3.07
N ILE A 107 -12.95 -18.25 -3.90
CA ILE A 107 -13.43 -16.89 -3.63
C ILE A 107 -14.27 -16.79 -2.35
N ASP A 108 -15.06 -17.82 -2.05
CA ASP A 108 -15.87 -17.87 -0.82
C ASP A 108 -14.98 -17.96 0.42
N ASP A 109 -13.90 -18.75 0.35
CA ASP A 109 -12.94 -18.85 1.46
C ASP A 109 -12.15 -17.55 1.62
N PHE A 110 -11.82 -16.87 0.52
CA PHE A 110 -11.12 -15.58 0.58
C PHE A 110 -12.01 -14.48 1.16
N LEU A 111 -13.30 -14.48 0.83
CA LEU A 111 -14.27 -13.58 1.45
C LEU A 111 -14.45 -13.89 2.94
N ALA A 112 -14.43 -15.16 3.34
CA ALA A 112 -14.44 -15.53 4.75
C ALA A 112 -13.18 -15.03 5.49
N GLU A 113 -12.01 -15.13 4.87
CA GLU A 113 -10.77 -14.53 5.41
C GLU A 113 -10.87 -13.00 5.52
N CYS A 114 -11.42 -12.33 4.50
CA CYS A 114 -11.68 -10.89 4.56
C CYS A 114 -12.57 -10.55 5.77
N GLU A 115 -13.68 -11.26 5.96
CA GLU A 115 -14.57 -11.01 7.11
C GLU A 115 -13.89 -11.28 8.46
N ALA A 116 -12.98 -12.26 8.54
CA ALA A 116 -12.19 -12.49 9.74
C ALA A 116 -11.17 -11.37 10.01
N ILE A 117 -10.59 -10.77 8.96
CA ILE A 117 -9.61 -9.68 9.07
C ILE A 117 -10.29 -8.32 9.34
N ARG A 118 -11.51 -8.10 8.84
CA ARG A 118 -12.22 -6.82 8.88
C ARG A 118 -12.18 -6.11 10.26
N PRO A 119 -12.39 -6.79 11.41
CA PRO A 119 -12.35 -6.14 12.73
C PRO A 119 -10.96 -5.64 13.14
N HIS A 120 -9.89 -6.07 12.45
CA HIS A 120 -8.50 -5.78 12.79
C HIS A 120 -7.85 -4.76 11.84
N VAL A 121 -8.54 -4.33 10.79
CA VAL A 121 -8.01 -3.45 9.72
C VAL A 121 -7.44 -2.15 10.28
N ASP A 122 -8.10 -1.52 11.26
CA ASP A 122 -7.61 -0.30 11.90
C ASP A 122 -6.28 -0.53 12.61
N HIS A 123 -6.19 -1.61 13.40
CA HIS A 123 -4.97 -2.00 14.11
C HIS A 123 -3.84 -2.35 13.13
N LEU A 124 -4.16 -3.04 12.02
CA LEU A 124 -3.20 -3.30 10.94
C LEU A 124 -2.65 -2.00 10.35
N GLY A 125 -3.48 -0.95 10.23
CA GLY A 125 -3.05 0.39 9.83
C GLY A 125 -2.05 1.04 10.79
N GLU A 126 -2.22 0.83 12.10
CA GLU A 126 -1.30 1.33 13.13
C GLU A 126 0.06 0.61 13.08
N VAL A 127 0.05 -0.72 13.11
CA VAL A 127 1.30 -1.52 13.18
C VAL A 127 2.13 -1.44 11.89
N SER A 128 1.48 -1.20 10.75
CA SER A 128 2.15 -1.03 9.45
C SER A 128 2.59 0.40 9.17
N GLY A 129 2.07 1.39 9.91
CA GLY A 129 2.37 2.81 9.76
C GLY A 129 1.69 3.50 8.57
N TYR A 130 0.68 2.89 7.93
CA TYR A 130 -0.06 3.50 6.82
C TYR A 130 -1.30 4.31 7.25
N GLY A 131 -1.75 4.14 8.50
CA GLY A 131 -2.95 4.79 9.04
C GLY A 131 -4.23 4.03 8.70
N ALA A 132 -5.18 4.00 9.64
CA ALA A 132 -6.40 3.20 9.58
C ALA A 132 -7.26 3.51 8.34
N GLU A 133 -7.51 4.79 8.03
CA GLU A 133 -8.34 5.19 6.89
C GLU A 133 -7.81 4.68 5.55
N TYR A 134 -6.49 4.78 5.35
CA TYR A 134 -5.84 4.29 4.14
C TYR A 134 -6.00 2.77 3.99
N VAL A 135 -5.72 2.03 5.08
CA VAL A 135 -5.78 0.57 5.08
C VAL A 135 -7.22 0.10 4.89
N THR A 136 -8.19 0.74 5.54
CA THR A 136 -9.62 0.47 5.36
C THR A 136 -10.08 0.70 3.93
N ARG A 137 -9.65 1.78 3.29
CA ARG A 137 -9.97 2.02 1.87
C ARG A 137 -9.42 0.92 0.97
N CYS A 138 -8.13 0.60 1.09
CA CYS A 138 -7.50 -0.45 0.28
C CYS A 138 -8.11 -1.83 0.54
N PHE A 139 -8.44 -2.14 1.80
CA PHE A 139 -9.13 -3.37 2.16
C PHE A 139 -10.52 -3.46 1.51
N ASN A 140 -11.29 -2.37 1.55
CA ASN A 140 -12.62 -2.33 0.94
C ASN A 140 -12.59 -2.49 -0.58
N ASN A 141 -11.56 -1.97 -1.26
CA ASN A 141 -11.35 -2.19 -2.68
C ASN A 141 -11.16 -3.70 -2.98
N ILE A 142 -10.34 -4.40 -2.18
CA ILE A 142 -10.10 -5.84 -2.33
C ILE A 142 -11.40 -6.64 -2.09
N VAL A 143 -12.17 -6.29 -1.07
CA VAL A 143 -13.46 -6.93 -0.80
C VAL A 143 -14.45 -6.67 -1.94
N ALA A 144 -14.55 -5.44 -2.44
CA ALA A 144 -15.46 -5.09 -3.52
C ALA A 144 -15.16 -5.89 -4.80
N ALA A 145 -13.88 -5.97 -5.19
CA ALA A 145 -13.44 -6.80 -6.31
C ALA A 145 -13.76 -8.29 -6.10
N SER A 146 -13.66 -8.78 -4.86
CA SER A 146 -13.95 -10.18 -4.50
C SER A 146 -15.45 -10.50 -4.54
N VAL A 147 -16.29 -9.59 -4.06
CA VAL A 147 -17.75 -9.71 -4.17
C VAL A 147 -18.18 -9.71 -5.63
N ARG A 148 -17.58 -8.83 -6.46
CA ARG A 148 -17.83 -8.83 -7.90
C ARG A 148 -17.37 -10.14 -8.55
N ALA A 149 -16.17 -10.61 -8.25
CA ALA A 149 -15.66 -11.87 -8.76
C ALA A 149 -16.62 -13.04 -8.45
N ARG A 150 -17.11 -13.10 -7.22
CA ARG A 150 -18.11 -14.10 -6.81
C ARG A 150 -19.39 -14.01 -7.64
N ALA A 151 -19.92 -12.80 -7.85
CA ALA A 151 -21.14 -12.58 -8.62
C ALA A 151 -21.00 -13.02 -10.09
N GLU A 152 -19.82 -12.82 -10.67
CA GLU A 152 -19.51 -13.10 -12.07
C GLU A 152 -18.95 -14.52 -12.30
N GLY A 153 -18.83 -15.35 -11.24
CA GLY A 153 -18.23 -16.69 -11.33
C GLY A 153 -16.73 -16.69 -11.64
N GLY A 154 -16.06 -15.56 -11.37
CA GLY A 154 -14.66 -15.29 -11.62
C GLY A 154 -13.78 -15.40 -10.37
N GLY A 155 -12.57 -14.83 -10.46
CA GLY A 155 -11.61 -14.75 -9.37
C GLY A 155 -11.05 -13.34 -9.21
N VAL A 156 -10.08 -13.19 -8.30
CA VAL A 156 -9.40 -11.92 -8.01
C VAL A 156 -7.90 -12.07 -8.17
N ILE A 157 -7.26 -11.04 -8.72
CA ILE A 157 -5.81 -10.92 -8.74
C ILE A 157 -5.39 -9.61 -8.04
N VAL A 158 -4.38 -9.71 -7.18
CA VAL A 158 -3.71 -8.56 -6.56
C VAL A 158 -2.25 -8.56 -7.00
N TRP A 159 -1.82 -7.47 -7.66
CA TRP A 159 -0.57 -7.43 -8.42
C TRP A 159 0.09 -6.06 -8.44
#